data_AF-A0A9Q8XMH7-F1
#
_entry.id   AF-A0A9Q8XMH7-F1
#
_cell.length_a   1.000
_cell.length_b   1.000
_cell.length_c   1.000
_cell.angle_alpha   90.00
_cell.angle_beta   90.00
_cell.angle_gamma   90.00
#
_symmetry.space_group_name_H-M   'P 1'
#
loop_
_entity.id
_entity.type
_entity.pdbx_description
1 polymer ?
#
loop_
_entity_poly.entity_id
_entity_poly.type
_entity_poly.pdbx_seq_one_letter_code
_entity_poly.pdbx_strand_id
1 'polypeptide(L)'
;MKTPSQPPAYVSRDNVNFYHHIGKPYPTESVCASKSRVLMDLFGCEKSYVVLKSLSSSTAANIESVDATLYRKDSVLALRLRFIDENGASTFSLLPISATNDATISPRFPALDSNMQIEVHFIDHFDNNRLTRVLRLSVLNEQMTKTLVSEYQAQQRAEIDKDTVMVDMKTLLSTPYKHLPKYEIANSQVQILKSKPVDDEQQFMPHTKPVMAVA
;
A
#
# COMPACT_ATOMS: atom_id res chain seq x y z
N MET A 1 15.85 32.71 6.41
CA MET A 1 14.37 32.81 6.28
C MET A 1 13.89 31.52 5.62
N LYS A 2 13.06 30.72 6.29
CA LYS A 2 12.50 29.49 5.72
C LYS A 2 11.33 29.87 4.81
N THR A 3 11.44 29.56 3.52
CA THR A 3 10.36 29.69 2.55
C THR A 3 9.20 28.80 3.00
N PRO A 4 7.94 29.30 3.04
CA PRO A 4 6.81 28.44 3.37
C PRO A 4 6.68 27.37 2.27
N SER A 5 6.69 26.10 2.67
CA SER A 5 6.45 24.98 1.77
C SER A 5 5.07 25.16 1.14
N GLN A 6 5.02 25.25 -0.20
CA GLN A 6 3.76 25.28 -0.93
C GLN A 6 2.88 24.10 -0.50
N PRO A 7 1.57 24.32 -0.27
CA PRO A 7 0.65 23.21 -0.09
C PRO A 7 0.71 22.33 -1.34
N PRO A 8 0.73 20.99 -1.20
CA PRO A 8 0.84 20.10 -2.35
C PRO A 8 -0.30 20.39 -3.33
N ALA A 9 0.05 20.39 -4.62
CA ALA A 9 -0.88 20.54 -5.73
C ALA A 9 -2.05 19.56 -5.59
N TYR A 10 -3.24 20.02 -5.99
CA TYR A 10 -4.49 19.26 -5.95
C TYR A 10 -4.28 17.79 -6.36
N VAL A 11 -4.45 16.87 -5.41
CA VAL A 11 -4.42 15.43 -5.70
C VAL A 11 -5.85 15.01 -6.06
N SER A 12 -6.12 14.70 -7.34
CA SER A 12 -7.45 14.27 -7.79
C SER A 12 -7.80 12.90 -7.21
N ARG A 13 -9.09 12.55 -7.17
CA ARG A 13 -9.56 11.22 -6.77
C ARG A 13 -8.97 10.08 -7.62
N ASP A 14 -8.48 10.38 -8.83
CA ASP A 14 -7.81 9.42 -9.71
C ASP A 14 -6.40 9.05 -9.23
N ASN A 15 -5.82 9.88 -8.36
CA ASN A 15 -4.52 9.67 -7.72
C ASN A 15 -4.63 8.92 -6.39
N VAL A 16 -5.83 8.44 -6.03
CA VAL A 16 -6.11 7.76 -4.76
C VAL A 16 -6.54 6.33 -5.05
N ASN A 17 -5.63 5.38 -4.86
CA ASN A 17 -5.96 3.97 -4.93
C ASN A 17 -6.56 3.52 -3.60
N PHE A 18 -7.76 2.94 -3.67
CA PHE A 18 -8.49 2.47 -2.50
C PHE A 18 -8.73 0.94 -2.52
N TYR A 19 -8.82 0.37 -1.30
CA TYR A 19 -9.59 -0.82 -0.87
C TYR A 19 -9.01 -2.25 -0.98
N HIS A 20 -9.71 -3.14 -0.26
CA HIS A 20 -9.81 -4.60 -0.10
C HIS A 20 -8.58 -5.50 0.11
N HIS A 21 -8.43 -5.93 1.37
CA HIS A 21 -7.59 -7.03 1.87
C HIS A 21 -8.03 -8.38 1.30
N ILE A 22 -7.07 -9.16 0.80
CA ILE A 22 -7.24 -10.58 0.48
C ILE A 22 -5.95 -11.26 0.95
N GLY A 23 -6.00 -11.95 2.10
CA GLY A 23 -4.91 -12.78 2.63
C GLY A 23 -4.69 -14.06 1.80
N LYS A 24 -4.53 -13.92 0.47
CA LYS A 24 -4.21 -15.02 -0.44
C LYS A 24 -2.73 -15.05 -0.76
N PRO A 25 -2.17 -16.24 -1.04
CA PRO A 25 -0.78 -16.36 -1.47
C PRO A 25 -0.54 -15.59 -2.78
N TYR A 26 0.60 -14.92 -2.82
CA TYR A 26 1.17 -14.22 -3.96
C TYR A 26 1.75 -15.23 -4.98
N PRO A 27 1.67 -15.00 -6.31
CA PRO A 27 0.65 -14.30 -7.06
C PRO A 27 -0.47 -15.27 -7.52
N THR A 28 -1.73 -14.89 -7.34
CA THR A 28 -2.89 -15.67 -7.85
C THR A 28 -3.71 -14.83 -8.82
N GLU A 29 -4.30 -15.44 -9.84
CA GLU A 29 -5.21 -14.79 -10.82
C GLU A 29 -6.33 -13.97 -10.16
N SER A 30 -6.68 -14.30 -8.92
CA SER A 30 -7.65 -13.57 -8.11
C SER A 30 -7.26 -12.11 -7.84
N VAL A 31 -5.97 -11.78 -7.87
CA VAL A 31 -5.44 -10.40 -7.80
C VAL A 31 -5.87 -9.61 -9.05
N CYS A 32 -5.71 -10.20 -10.24
CA CYS A 32 -6.10 -9.58 -11.50
C CYS A 32 -7.62 -9.41 -11.60
N ALA A 33 -8.38 -10.45 -11.23
CA ALA A 33 -9.85 -10.45 -11.27
C ALA A 33 -10.50 -9.53 -10.22
N SER A 34 -9.76 -9.13 -9.17
CA SER A 34 -10.28 -8.24 -8.14
C SER A 34 -10.63 -6.87 -8.72
N LYS A 35 -11.84 -6.37 -8.39
CA LYS A 35 -12.23 -4.97 -8.65
C LYS A 35 -11.40 -3.98 -7.83
N SER A 36 -10.69 -4.47 -6.82
CA SER A 36 -9.80 -3.64 -6.01
C SER A 36 -8.55 -3.22 -6.78
N ARG A 37 -8.13 -1.97 -6.58
CA ARG A 37 -6.88 -1.43 -7.14
C ARG A 37 -5.70 -1.60 -6.19
N VAL A 38 -5.94 -1.98 -4.95
CA VAL A 38 -4.89 -2.29 -3.98
C VAL A 38 -5.18 -3.65 -3.38
N LEU A 39 -4.13 -4.42 -3.11
CA LEU A 39 -4.17 -5.55 -2.20
C LEU A 39 -2.99 -5.41 -1.25
N MET A 40 -3.18 -5.78 0.01
CA MET A 40 -2.13 -5.69 1.01
C MET A 40 -2.27 -6.82 2.00
N ASP A 41 -1.14 -7.35 2.42
CA ASP A 41 -1.00 -8.19 3.60
C ASP A 41 0.27 -7.78 4.33
N LEU A 42 0.13 -7.31 5.57
CA LEU A 42 1.26 -6.88 6.38
C LEU A 42 1.74 -7.97 7.36
N PHE A 43 0.85 -8.85 7.81
CA PHE A 43 1.12 -9.74 8.95
C PHE A 43 0.70 -11.21 8.71
N GLY A 44 -0.04 -11.52 7.65
CA GLY A 44 -0.51 -12.87 7.32
C GLY A 44 0.52 -13.74 6.61
N CYS A 45 1.47 -13.14 5.88
CA CYS A 45 2.47 -13.84 5.07
C CYS A 45 3.90 -13.77 5.66
N GLU A 46 4.84 -14.51 5.05
CA GLU A 46 6.28 -14.45 5.38
C GLU A 46 6.90 -13.07 5.15
N LYS A 47 6.34 -12.28 4.24
CA LYS A 47 6.76 -10.92 3.92
C LYS A 47 5.54 -10.02 3.83
N SER A 48 5.65 -8.81 4.34
CA SER A 48 4.65 -7.78 4.12
C SER A 48 4.69 -7.34 2.66
N TYR A 49 3.54 -7.39 1.97
CA TYR A 49 3.44 -7.00 0.58
C TYR A 49 2.22 -6.11 0.31
N VAL A 50 2.35 -5.29 -0.72
CA VAL A 50 1.30 -4.45 -1.28
C VAL A 50 1.31 -4.63 -2.79
N VAL A 51 0.16 -4.86 -3.41
CA VAL A 51 -0.02 -4.85 -4.85
C VAL A 51 -0.84 -3.61 -5.21
N LEU A 52 -0.33 -2.75 -6.07
CA LEU A 52 -0.96 -1.53 -6.55
C LEU A 52 -1.23 -1.65 -8.05
N LYS A 53 -2.50 -1.59 -8.44
CA LYS A 53 -2.90 -1.43 -9.85
C LYS A 53 -2.72 0.04 -10.23
N SER A 54 -1.63 0.35 -10.92
CA SER A 54 -1.35 1.67 -11.45
C SER A 54 -2.22 1.94 -12.68
N LEU A 55 -2.69 3.19 -12.79
CA LEU A 55 -3.29 3.73 -14.01
C LEU A 55 -2.26 4.40 -14.92
N SER A 56 -1.03 4.60 -14.42
CA SER A 56 0.05 5.28 -15.12
C SER A 56 1.36 4.51 -14.91
N SER A 57 1.80 3.80 -15.94
CA SER A 57 3.06 3.05 -15.94
C SER A 57 4.28 3.98 -15.87
N SER A 58 4.19 5.20 -16.40
CA SER A 58 5.28 6.18 -16.34
C SER A 58 5.55 6.66 -14.91
N THR A 59 4.50 6.96 -14.13
CA THR A 59 4.64 7.39 -12.74
C THR A 59 5.22 6.27 -11.87
N ALA A 60 4.82 5.02 -12.10
CA ALA A 60 5.38 3.89 -11.40
C ALA A 60 6.85 3.64 -11.78
N ALA A 61 7.25 3.86 -13.03
CA ALA A 61 8.62 3.63 -13.50
C ALA A 61 9.65 4.62 -12.91
N ASN A 62 9.25 5.85 -12.59
CA ASN A 62 10.17 6.94 -12.26
C ASN A 62 10.17 7.36 -10.78
N ILE A 63 9.58 6.56 -9.88
CA ILE A 63 9.65 6.77 -8.42
C ILE A 63 11.11 6.85 -7.96
N GLU A 64 11.46 7.97 -7.32
CA GLU A 64 12.77 8.28 -6.75
C GLU A 64 12.77 8.15 -5.23
N SER A 65 11.71 8.63 -4.57
CA SER A 65 11.59 8.58 -3.10
C SER A 65 10.19 8.18 -2.63
N VAL A 66 10.14 7.66 -1.40
CA VAL A 66 8.91 7.20 -0.76
C VAL A 66 8.86 7.70 0.68
N ASP A 67 7.69 8.18 1.10
CA ASP A 67 7.38 8.47 2.51
C ASP A 67 6.27 7.54 3.00
N ALA A 68 6.36 7.13 4.26
CA ALA A 68 5.33 6.37 4.93
C ALA A 68 4.70 7.19 6.07
N THR A 69 3.38 7.10 6.22
CA THR A 69 2.65 7.79 7.30
C THR A 69 1.54 6.90 7.82
N LEU A 70 1.42 6.78 9.13
CA LEU A 70 0.31 6.09 9.78
C LEU A 70 -0.74 7.10 10.21
N TYR A 71 -1.99 6.78 9.88
CA TYR A 71 -3.17 7.48 10.32
C TYR A 71 -4.03 6.60 11.18
N ARG A 72 -4.60 7.16 12.24
CA ARG A 72 -5.69 6.53 13.00
C ARG A 72 -6.89 7.46 13.02
N LYS A 73 -8.00 6.96 12.50
CA LYS A 73 -9.31 7.61 12.62
C LYS A 73 -10.31 6.59 13.14
N ASP A 74 -10.85 6.87 14.31
CA ASP A 74 -11.82 6.00 14.99
C ASP A 74 -11.25 4.57 15.16
N SER A 75 -11.95 3.55 14.66
CA SER A 75 -11.49 2.16 14.73
C SER A 75 -10.48 1.77 13.64
N VAL A 76 -10.15 2.65 12.70
CA VAL A 76 -9.38 2.30 11.50
C VAL A 76 -7.99 2.90 11.52
N LEU A 77 -7.02 2.03 11.26
CA LEU A 77 -5.64 2.35 11.01
C LEU A 77 -5.43 2.43 9.49
N ALA A 78 -4.56 3.30 9.01
CA ALA A 78 -4.15 3.29 7.61
C ALA A 78 -2.69 3.67 7.44
N LEU A 79 -2.04 2.99 6.52
CA LEU A 79 -0.71 3.31 6.04
C LEU A 79 -0.81 4.09 4.74
N ARG A 80 -0.33 5.32 4.72
CA ARG A 80 -0.11 6.08 3.49
C ARG A 80 1.30 5.84 3.00
N LEU A 81 1.43 5.39 1.76
CA LEU A 81 2.68 5.44 1.01
C LEU A 81 2.58 6.60 0.01
N ARG A 82 3.45 7.59 0.14
CA ARG A 82 3.58 8.68 -0.83
C ARG A 82 4.80 8.39 -1.70
N PHE A 83 4.60 8.32 -3.00
CA PHE A 83 5.64 8.11 -4.00
C PHE A 83 5.92 9.43 -4.70
N ILE A 84 7.19 9.80 -4.85
CA ILE A 84 7.63 11.02 -5.50
C ILE A 84 8.54 10.61 -6.66
N ASP A 85 8.22 11.09 -7.86
CA ASP A 85 9.05 10.85 -9.05
C ASP A 85 10.18 11.87 -9.19
N GLU A 86 11.06 11.63 -10.15
CA GLU A 86 12.20 12.50 -10.49
C GLU A 86 11.82 13.95 -10.86
N ASN A 87 10.56 14.18 -11.27
CA ASN A 87 10.04 15.51 -11.63
C ASN A 87 9.37 16.19 -10.43
N GLY A 88 9.38 15.55 -9.25
CA GLY A 88 8.71 16.02 -8.04
C GLY A 88 7.19 15.79 -8.03
N ALA A 89 6.63 15.11 -9.04
CA ALA A 89 5.23 14.75 -9.03
C ALA A 89 5.00 13.65 -7.99
N SER A 90 3.98 13.84 -7.15
CA SER A 90 3.69 12.92 -6.05
C SER A 90 2.36 12.22 -6.23
N THR A 91 2.37 10.91 -6.11
CA THR A 91 1.17 10.08 -5.95
C THR A 91 1.15 9.48 -4.56
N PHE A 92 -0.01 9.07 -4.07
CA PHE A 92 -0.06 8.34 -2.81
C PHE A 92 -1.08 7.21 -2.86
N SER A 93 -0.82 6.16 -2.09
CA SER A 93 -1.76 5.09 -1.81
C SER A 93 -2.11 5.11 -0.33
N LEU A 94 -3.40 5.10 -0.01
CA LEU A 94 -3.89 5.03 1.37
C LEU A 94 -4.39 3.61 1.63
N LEU A 95 -3.66 2.90 2.48
CA LEU A 95 -3.79 1.47 2.72
C LEU A 95 -4.47 1.26 4.07
N PRO A 96 -5.80 1.08 4.12
CA PRO A 96 -6.49 0.76 5.37
C PRO A 96 -6.01 -0.58 5.93
N ILE A 97 -5.80 -0.61 7.24
CA ILE A 97 -5.36 -1.76 8.02
C ILE A 97 -6.44 -2.02 9.07
N SER A 98 -6.90 -3.27 9.16
CA SER A 98 -7.87 -3.65 10.18
C SER A 98 -7.68 -5.10 10.58
N ALA A 99 -7.33 -5.32 11.84
CA ALA A 99 -7.20 -6.68 12.34
C ALA A 99 -8.52 -7.48 12.27
N THR A 100 -9.67 -6.82 12.39
CA THR A 100 -11.00 -7.43 12.20
C THR A 100 -11.23 -7.91 10.77
N ASN A 101 -10.86 -7.10 9.77
CA ASN A 101 -11.06 -7.47 8.36
C ASN A 101 -9.99 -8.41 7.82
N ASP A 102 -8.77 -8.31 8.36
CA ASP A 102 -7.66 -9.15 7.93
C ASP A 102 -7.87 -10.61 8.36
N ALA A 103 -8.55 -10.81 9.50
CA ALA A 103 -8.86 -12.13 10.08
C ALA A 103 -7.61 -13.04 10.24
N THR A 104 -6.43 -12.43 10.41
CA THR A 104 -5.17 -13.15 10.54
C THR A 104 -5.10 -13.85 11.89
N ILE A 105 -5.19 -15.19 11.89
CA ILE A 105 -5.19 -16.04 13.09
C ILE A 105 -3.86 -15.93 13.86
N SER A 106 -2.75 -15.73 13.16
CA SER A 106 -1.41 -15.62 13.78
C SER A 106 -0.56 -14.58 13.06
N PRO A 107 -0.76 -13.28 13.39
CA PRO A 107 -0.03 -12.19 12.73
C PRO A 107 1.47 -12.27 13.03
N ARG A 108 2.29 -12.16 11.99
CA ARG A 108 3.75 -12.08 12.06
C ARG A 108 4.18 -10.63 12.11
N PHE A 109 4.40 -10.14 13.32
CA PHE A 109 4.88 -8.77 13.49
C PHE A 109 6.37 -8.65 13.13
N PRO A 110 6.80 -7.54 12.51
CA PRO A 110 8.22 -7.21 12.45
C PRO A 110 8.77 -7.10 13.88
N ALA A 111 10.05 -7.44 14.07
CA ALA A 111 10.69 -7.25 15.35
C ALA A 111 10.67 -5.76 15.72
N LEU A 112 10.40 -5.44 16.99
CA LEU A 112 10.14 -4.07 17.44
C LEU A 112 11.38 -3.17 17.32
N ASP A 113 12.56 -3.76 17.30
CA ASP A 113 13.88 -3.16 17.09
C ASP A 113 14.34 -3.25 15.62
N SER A 114 13.45 -3.64 14.71
CA SER A 114 13.74 -3.76 13.29
C SER A 114 12.92 -2.79 12.44
N ASN A 115 13.49 -2.44 11.29
CA ASN A 115 12.80 -1.68 10.27
C ASN A 115 11.76 -2.58 9.60
N MET A 116 10.51 -2.12 9.54
CA MET A 116 9.47 -2.81 8.78
C MET A 116 9.83 -2.77 7.30
N GLN A 117 9.83 -3.94 6.65
CA GLN A 117 10.01 -4.04 5.21
C GLN A 117 8.67 -4.27 4.52
N ILE A 118 8.44 -3.59 3.40
CA ILE A 118 7.23 -3.75 2.58
C ILE A 118 7.66 -3.94 1.14
N GLU A 119 7.15 -4.97 0.47
CA GLU A 119 7.34 -5.15 -0.96
C GLU A 119 6.12 -4.62 -1.73
N VAL A 120 6.31 -3.65 -2.63
CA VAL A 120 5.25 -3.01 -3.40
C VAL A 120 5.35 -3.42 -4.86
N HIS A 121 4.29 -4.06 -5.36
CA HIS A 121 4.16 -4.58 -6.71
C HIS A 121 3.22 -3.69 -7.51
N PHE A 122 3.72 -3.03 -8.55
CA PHE A 122 2.95 -2.20 -9.45
C PHE A 122 2.47 -3.02 -10.65
N ILE A 123 1.17 -3.02 -10.87
CA ILE A 123 0.50 -3.72 -11.97
C ILE A 123 -0.12 -2.67 -12.89
N ASP A 124 0.07 -2.76 -14.20
CA ASP A 124 -0.66 -1.94 -15.15
C ASP A 124 -2.05 -2.52 -15.40
N HIS A 125 -3.09 -1.81 -14.96
CA HIS A 125 -4.46 -2.29 -15.12
C HIS A 125 -4.91 -2.36 -16.59
N PHE A 126 -4.40 -1.47 -17.44
CA PHE A 126 -4.80 -1.38 -18.85
C PHE A 126 -3.99 -2.33 -19.74
N ASP A 127 -2.76 -2.65 -19.35
CA ASP A 127 -1.92 -3.63 -20.04
C ASP A 127 -2.05 -5.03 -19.41
N ASN A 128 -3.25 -5.61 -19.47
CA ASN A 128 -3.53 -6.99 -19.03
C ASN A 128 -3.07 -7.35 -17.60
N ASN A 129 -3.04 -6.40 -16.67
CA ASN A 129 -2.52 -6.61 -15.33
C ASN A 129 -1.04 -7.06 -15.32
N ARG A 130 -0.22 -6.54 -16.23
CA ARG A 130 1.23 -6.80 -16.29
C ARG A 130 1.95 -6.17 -15.10
N LEU A 131 2.86 -6.91 -14.47
CA LEU A 131 3.75 -6.35 -13.44
C LEU A 131 4.73 -5.37 -14.11
N THR A 132 4.72 -4.12 -13.68
CA THR A 132 5.56 -3.04 -14.25
C THR A 132 6.74 -2.66 -13.38
N ARG A 133 6.60 -2.78 -12.05
CA ARG A 133 7.69 -2.47 -11.11
C ARG A 133 7.51 -3.18 -9.78
N VAL A 134 8.60 -3.56 -9.15
CA VAL A 134 8.63 -4.03 -7.76
C VAL A 134 9.56 -3.12 -6.96
N LEU A 135 9.07 -2.58 -5.85
CA LEU A 135 9.86 -1.84 -4.88
C LEU A 135 9.97 -2.63 -3.59
N ARG A 136 11.18 -2.80 -3.07
CA ARG A 136 11.37 -3.23 -1.68
C ARG A 136 11.66 -2.01 -0.83
N LEU A 137 10.80 -1.76 0.14
CA LEU A 137 10.81 -0.59 1.00
C LEU A 137 11.27 -0.98 2.41
N SER A 138 12.06 -0.13 3.05
CA SER A 138 12.43 -0.25 4.45
C SER A 138 12.01 1.02 5.19
N VAL A 139 11.08 0.90 6.14
CA VAL A 139 10.61 2.00 6.98
C VAL A 139 11.63 2.23 8.09
N LEU A 140 12.34 3.37 8.03
CA LEU A 140 13.52 3.63 8.86
C LEU A 140 13.22 4.07 10.30
N ASN A 141 11.96 4.38 10.61
CA ASN A 141 11.54 4.81 11.94
C ASN A 141 11.00 3.64 12.76
N GLU A 142 11.78 3.16 13.72
CA GLU A 142 11.34 2.13 14.68
C GLU A 142 10.05 2.51 15.43
N GLN A 143 9.87 3.80 15.74
CA GLN A 143 8.66 4.26 16.42
C GLN A 143 7.42 4.02 15.57
N MET A 144 7.55 4.17 14.25
CA MET A 144 6.44 3.87 13.33
C MET A 144 6.12 2.37 13.33
N THR A 145 7.13 1.50 13.33
CA THR A 145 6.93 0.04 13.48
C THR A 145 6.23 -0.30 14.79
N LYS A 146 6.72 0.23 15.93
CA LYS A 146 6.14 0.01 17.26
C LYS A 146 4.70 0.49 17.34
N THR A 147 4.41 1.68 16.83
CA THR A 147 3.06 2.24 16.77
C THR A 147 2.14 1.37 15.93
N LEU A 148 2.56 0.94 14.73
CA LEU A 148 1.76 0.06 13.88
C LEU A 148 1.36 -1.23 14.59
N VAL A 149 2.34 -1.92 15.20
CA VAL A 149 2.12 -3.20 15.89
C VAL A 149 1.19 -3.01 17.10
N SER A 150 1.45 -1.98 17.91
CA SER A 150 0.64 -1.66 19.09
C SER A 150 -0.83 -1.39 18.72
N GLU A 151 -1.04 -0.59 17.69
CA GLU A 151 -2.36 -0.22 17.17
C GLU A 151 -3.12 -1.43 16.61
N TYR A 152 -2.44 -2.28 15.85
CA TYR A 152 -3.02 -3.51 15.32
C TYR A 152 -3.44 -4.48 16.42
N GLN A 153 -2.57 -4.68 17.43
CA GLN A 153 -2.89 -5.52 18.59
C GLN A 153 -4.03 -4.93 19.42
N ALA A 154 -4.11 -3.60 19.52
CA ALA A 154 -5.23 -2.92 20.17
C ALA A 154 -6.56 -3.18 19.44
N GLN A 155 -6.58 -3.13 18.10
CA GLN A 155 -7.76 -3.51 17.31
C GLN A 155 -8.16 -4.97 17.54
N GLN A 156 -7.20 -5.91 17.59
CA GLN A 156 -7.50 -7.34 17.86
C GLN A 156 -8.19 -7.55 19.20
N ARG A 157 -7.70 -6.88 20.25
CA ARG A 157 -8.25 -7.00 21.62
C ARG A 157 -9.59 -6.31 21.80
N ALA A 158 -9.87 -5.28 21.00
CA ALA A 158 -11.10 -4.51 21.11
C ALA A 158 -12.33 -5.20 20.51
N GLU A 159 -12.15 -6.29 19.75
CA GLU A 159 -13.23 -7.09 19.16
C GLU A 159 -14.27 -6.23 18.42
N ILE A 160 -13.78 -5.23 17.68
CA ILE A 160 -14.63 -4.24 17.01
C ILE A 160 -15.42 -4.93 15.92
N ASP A 161 -16.73 -4.70 15.91
CA ASP A 161 -17.64 -5.24 14.92
C ASP A 161 -17.23 -4.86 13.48
N LYS A 162 -17.40 -5.82 12.57
CA LYS A 162 -16.97 -5.68 11.17
C LYS A 162 -17.71 -4.54 10.45
N ASP A 163 -18.99 -4.36 10.71
CA ASP A 163 -19.78 -3.30 10.05
C ASP A 163 -19.31 -1.92 10.53
N THR A 164 -18.98 -1.79 11.81
CA THR A 164 -18.37 -0.57 12.38
C THR A 164 -17.05 -0.24 11.68
N VAL A 165 -16.15 -1.22 11.57
CA VAL A 165 -14.87 -1.04 10.86
C VAL A 165 -15.09 -0.62 9.40
N MET A 166 -16.07 -1.22 8.71
CA MET A 166 -16.37 -0.89 7.32
C MET A 166 -16.91 0.54 7.15
N VAL A 167 -17.71 1.04 8.10
CA VAL A 167 -18.18 2.43 8.13
C VAL A 167 -17.03 3.40 8.39
N ASP A 168 -16.19 3.11 9.38
CA ASP A 168 -15.05 3.95 9.73
C ASP A 168 -14.02 4.01 8.59
N MET A 169 -13.82 2.89 7.89
CA MET A 169 -12.93 2.78 6.73
C MET A 169 -13.44 3.63 5.58
N LYS A 170 -14.74 3.54 5.26
CA LYS A 170 -15.38 4.43 4.26
C LYS A 170 -15.22 5.90 4.65
N THR A 171 -15.34 6.22 5.93
CA THR A 171 -15.23 7.59 6.44
C THR A 171 -13.81 8.13 6.33
N LEU A 172 -12.80 7.34 6.72
CA LEU A 172 -11.39 7.69 6.54
C LEU A 172 -11.08 7.94 5.06
N LEU A 173 -11.52 7.03 4.19
CA LEU A 173 -11.24 7.09 2.76
C LEU A 173 -12.02 8.21 2.04
N SER A 174 -13.12 8.67 2.63
CA SER A 174 -13.85 9.85 2.18
C SER A 174 -13.32 11.17 2.77
N THR A 175 -12.37 11.11 3.70
CA THR A 175 -11.81 12.30 4.35
C THR A 175 -10.99 13.11 3.35
N PRO A 176 -11.26 14.43 3.19
CA PRO A 176 -10.46 15.27 2.32
C PRO A 176 -8.97 15.25 2.72
N TYR A 177 -8.07 15.13 1.74
CA TYR A 177 -6.63 14.99 1.97
C TYR A 177 -6.06 16.06 2.93
N LYS A 178 -6.50 17.32 2.79
CA LYS A 178 -6.10 18.44 3.67
C LYS A 178 -6.42 18.23 5.16
N HIS A 179 -7.27 17.27 5.49
CA HIS A 179 -7.67 16.95 6.85
C HIS A 179 -7.03 15.67 7.39
N LEU A 180 -6.41 14.83 6.53
CA LEU A 180 -5.71 13.62 6.95
C LEU A 180 -4.59 13.88 7.99
N PRO A 181 -3.81 14.98 7.93
CA PRO A 181 -2.78 15.25 8.94
C PRO A 181 -3.30 15.33 10.38
N LYS A 182 -4.60 15.60 10.59
CA LYS A 182 -5.19 15.60 11.94
C LYS A 182 -5.25 14.22 12.59
N TYR A 183 -5.16 13.17 11.78
CA TYR A 183 -5.24 11.78 12.19
C TYR A 183 -3.87 11.10 12.19
N GLU A 184 -2.79 11.86 11.95
CA GLU A 184 -1.42 11.33 11.89
C GLU A 184 -0.95 10.88 13.27
N ILE A 185 -0.44 9.66 13.34
CA ILE A 185 0.09 9.08 14.59
C ILE A 185 1.58 8.69 14.48
N ALA A 186 2.10 8.54 13.25
CA ALA A 186 3.53 8.35 13.00
C ALA A 186 3.86 8.67 11.54
N ASN A 187 5.10 9.07 11.28
CA ASN A 187 5.65 9.21 9.94
C ASN A 187 7.09 8.70 9.87
N SER A 188 7.53 8.36 8.67
CA SER A 188 8.89 7.89 8.41
C SER A 188 9.28 8.16 6.97
N GLN A 189 10.56 8.50 6.80
CA GLN A 189 11.22 8.30 5.51
C GLN A 189 11.37 6.81 5.24
N VAL A 190 11.35 6.45 3.96
CA VAL A 190 11.48 5.07 3.51
C VAL A 190 12.70 4.95 2.61
N GLN A 191 13.52 3.94 2.86
CA GLN A 191 14.60 3.56 1.97
C GLN A 191 14.10 2.57 0.92
N ILE A 192 14.39 2.83 -0.36
CA ILE A 192 14.15 1.88 -1.45
C ILE A 192 15.36 0.95 -1.54
N LEU A 193 15.17 -0.32 -1.16
CA LEU A 193 16.19 -1.38 -1.18
C LEU A 193 16.33 -2.06 -2.56
N LYS A 194 15.25 -2.08 -3.35
CA LYS A 194 15.23 -2.65 -4.70
C LYS A 194 14.32 -1.79 -5.58
N SER A 195 14.79 -1.41 -6.76
CA SER A 195 14.11 -0.48 -7.67
C SER A 195 13.80 -1.03 -9.06
N LYS A 196 14.43 -2.14 -9.48
CA LYS A 196 14.26 -2.77 -10.79
C LYS A 196 13.43 -4.06 -10.70
N PRO A 197 12.51 -4.32 -11.66
CA PRO A 197 12.01 -5.67 -11.88
C PRO A 197 13.22 -6.55 -12.19
N VAL A 198 13.40 -7.64 -11.46
CA VAL A 198 14.33 -8.69 -11.91
C VAL A 198 13.55 -9.47 -12.94
N ASP A 199 14.16 -9.80 -14.06
CA ASP A 199 13.50 -10.51 -15.18
C ASP A 199 12.86 -11.85 -14.76
N ASP A 200 13.17 -12.33 -13.54
CA ASP A 200 12.66 -13.54 -12.90
C ASP A 200 11.46 -13.32 -11.94
N GLU A 201 10.91 -12.11 -11.84
CA GLU A 201 9.73 -11.87 -10.98
C GLU A 201 8.49 -12.58 -11.53
N GLN A 202 7.83 -13.34 -10.67
CA GLN A 202 6.66 -14.14 -11.04
C GLN A 202 5.53 -13.24 -11.52
N GLN A 203 5.12 -13.41 -12.79
CA GLN A 203 4.02 -12.65 -13.39
C GLN A 203 2.67 -13.11 -12.82
N PHE A 204 1.71 -12.17 -12.72
CA PHE A 204 0.36 -12.46 -12.21
C PHE A 204 -0.53 -13.22 -13.21
N MET A 205 -0.16 -13.22 -14.49
CA MET A 205 -0.76 -14.06 -15.53
C MET A 205 0.34 -14.78 -16.32
N PRO A 206 0.12 -16.02 -16.76
CA PRO A 206 1.00 -16.65 -17.75
C PRO A 206 0.95 -15.83 -19.04
N HIS A 207 2.11 -15.62 -19.68
CA HIS A 207 2.16 -15.05 -21.03
C HIS A 207 1.25 -15.90 -21.94
N THR A 208 0.12 -15.35 -22.37
CA THR A 208 -0.60 -15.90 -23.50
C THR A 208 0.34 -15.73 -24.69
N LYS A 209 0.98 -16.83 -25.12
CA LYS A 209 1.71 -16.83 -26.38
C LYS A 209 0.78 -16.26 -27.45
N PRO A 210 1.27 -15.40 -28.35
CA PRO A 210 0.46 -14.99 -29.49
C PRO A 210 -0.02 -16.28 -30.17
N VAL A 211 -1.34 -16.43 -30.27
CA VAL A 211 -1.94 -17.46 -31.09
C VAL A 211 -1.39 -17.20 -32.48
N MET A 212 -0.50 -18.07 -32.95
CA MET A 212 -0.11 -18.06 -34.35
C MET A 212 -1.42 -18.13 -35.13
N ALA A 213 -1.72 -17.09 -35.90
CA ALA A 213 -2.75 -17.15 -36.89
C ALA A 213 -2.39 -18.30 -37.83
N VAL A 214 -3.11 -19.41 -37.72
CA VAL A 214 -3.09 -20.49 -38.70
C VAL A 214 -4.23 -20.20 -39.66
N ALA A 215 -3.88 -19.65 -40.82
CA ALA A 215 -4.38 -20.04 -42.14
C ALA A 215 -3.57 -19.26 -43.19
#